data_AF-G8R122-F1
#
_entry.id   AF-G8R122-F1
#
_cell.length_a   1.000
_cell.length_b   1.000
_cell.length_c   1.000
_cell.angle_alpha   90.00
_cell.angle_beta   90.00
_cell.angle_gamma   90.00
#
_symmetry.space_group_name_H-M   'P 1'
#
loop_
_entity.id
_entity.type
_entity.pdbx_description
1 polymer ?
#
loop_
_entity_poly.entity_id
_entity_poly.type
_entity_poly.pdbx_seq_one_letter_code
_entity_poly.pdbx_strand_id
1 'polypeptide(L)'
;MTKHLIIAICLIANFTHAQELTDKEILRKMQAKEIIWGEFYGTEVALVKMKSTKKWGMYEVDRYMYEENLQYKEIVPPRFDSIGWFEDKPFAIVKRKKKYGILLNPQEIYDAATKVKCDYDDIKVVEKDYEYYLKVKVDSKWGLLDWFDGIYVLDPSFDSAEDVPLFKIDDWNLDTYKNAKQTLNADIVVFDKNNGDGVFKARSRETQKWGLFQSLSSEAIDELIPMTYDSLRFTPVNNPYTIVYQNGKLGVYLSKWTFDDEAKQTVECIYEDYKRYDAEGKPALAVKKNGKWGWVDWKTGEEKSEFSFDTPEELPFPLYTQDY
;
A
#
# COMPACT_ATOMS: atom_id res chain seq x y z
N MET A 1 15.64 48.49 82.33
CA MET A 1 15.87 47.20 81.64
C MET A 1 14.77 47.00 80.61
N THR A 2 15.19 46.84 79.38
CA THR A 2 14.49 47.10 78.12
C THR A 2 13.56 45.94 77.76
N LYS A 3 12.25 46.19 77.63
CA LYS A 3 11.33 45.21 76.99
C LYS A 3 11.37 45.44 75.49
N HIS A 4 11.91 44.45 74.78
CA HIS A 4 12.04 44.45 73.33
C HIS A 4 10.67 44.22 72.69
N LEU A 5 10.32 45.10 71.75
CA LEU A 5 9.21 44.96 70.83
C LEU A 5 9.66 44.04 69.69
N ILE A 6 9.15 42.82 69.63
CA ILE A 6 9.34 41.92 68.47
C ILE A 6 8.21 42.20 67.50
N ILE A 7 8.51 42.89 66.40
CA ILE A 7 7.61 43.04 65.25
C ILE A 7 7.78 41.78 64.40
N ALA A 8 6.75 40.94 64.37
CA ALA A 8 6.69 39.82 63.44
C ALA A 8 6.27 40.36 62.05
N ILE A 9 7.21 40.40 61.12
CA ILE A 9 6.92 40.64 59.70
C ILE A 9 6.41 39.32 59.11
N CYS A 10 5.10 39.21 58.93
CA CYS A 10 4.52 38.15 58.12
C CYS A 10 4.81 38.45 56.63
N LEU A 11 5.83 37.80 56.08
CA LEU A 11 5.99 37.62 54.63
C LEU A 11 4.82 36.73 54.15
N ILE A 12 3.80 37.35 53.58
CA ILE A 12 2.78 36.64 52.79
C ILE A 12 3.47 36.29 51.47
N ALA A 13 3.94 35.05 51.35
CA ALA A 13 4.29 34.48 50.06
C ALA A 13 3.00 34.36 49.24
N ASN A 14 2.86 35.18 48.19
CA ASN A 14 1.81 35.00 47.19
C ASN A 14 2.09 33.70 46.44
N PHE A 15 1.53 32.59 46.92
CA PHE A 15 1.36 31.41 46.10
C PHE A 15 0.27 31.74 45.06
N THR A 16 0.67 32.19 43.87
CA THR A 16 -0.21 32.19 42.70
C THR A 16 -0.55 30.74 42.39
N HIS A 17 -1.68 30.27 42.90
CA HIS A 17 -2.22 28.98 42.54
C HIS A 17 -2.72 29.09 41.10
N ALA A 18 -2.13 28.33 40.18
CA ALA A 18 -2.67 28.20 38.84
C ALA A 18 -4.10 27.68 38.95
N GLN A 19 -5.06 28.45 38.44
CA GLN A 19 -6.46 28.05 38.40
C GLN A 19 -6.71 27.32 37.09
N GLU A 20 -7.19 26.08 37.17
CA GLU A 20 -7.62 25.32 36.00
C GLU A 20 -8.92 25.91 35.43
N LEU A 21 -8.93 26.19 34.13
CA LEU A 21 -10.11 26.68 33.43
C LEU A 21 -11.12 25.54 33.22
N THR A 22 -12.40 25.84 33.45
CA THR A 22 -13.48 24.91 33.11
C THR A 22 -13.73 24.86 31.59
N ASP A 23 -14.23 23.74 31.08
CA ASP A 23 -14.65 23.60 29.66
C ASP A 23 -15.57 24.74 29.21
N LYS A 24 -16.48 25.19 30.08
CA LYS A 24 -17.41 26.30 29.79
C LYS A 24 -16.67 27.62 29.55
N GLU A 25 -15.61 27.89 30.33
CA GLU A 25 -14.78 29.08 30.17
C GLU A 25 -13.94 29.00 28.91
N ILE A 26 -13.34 27.84 28.63
CA ILE A 26 -12.56 27.57 27.42
C ILE A 26 -13.44 27.78 26.18
N LEU A 27 -14.60 27.12 26.12
CA LEU A 27 -15.57 27.26 25.04
C LEU A 27 -16.04 28.71 24.84
N ARG A 28 -16.22 29.47 25.93
CA ARG A 28 -16.58 30.89 25.86
C ARG A 28 -15.44 31.71 25.24
N LYS A 29 -14.21 31.54 25.73
CA LYS A 29 -13.03 32.27 25.26
C LYS A 29 -12.67 31.93 23.80
N MET A 30 -12.80 30.67 23.40
CA MET A 30 -12.57 30.22 22.01
C MET A 30 -13.75 30.49 21.06
N GLN A 31 -14.89 30.98 21.56
CA GLN A 31 -16.14 31.10 20.78
C GLN A 31 -16.57 29.74 20.16
N ALA A 32 -16.40 28.67 20.92
CA ALA A 32 -16.67 27.30 20.51
C ALA A 32 -17.97 26.75 21.11
N LYS A 33 -18.56 25.78 20.41
CA LYS A 33 -19.83 25.14 20.78
C LYS A 33 -19.60 23.89 21.63
N GLU A 34 -18.55 23.14 21.33
CA GLU A 34 -18.33 21.78 21.83
C GLU A 34 -16.82 21.54 21.90
N ILE A 35 -16.39 20.82 22.93
CA ILE A 35 -15.00 20.42 23.17
C ILE A 35 -14.98 18.95 23.57
N ILE A 36 -14.05 18.20 23.01
CA ILE A 36 -13.81 16.79 23.34
C ILE A 36 -12.31 16.66 23.60
N TRP A 37 -11.98 16.26 24.82
CA TRP A 37 -10.59 16.03 25.23
C TRP A 37 -10.10 14.65 24.81
N GLY A 38 -8.81 14.58 24.52
CA GLY A 38 -8.12 13.34 24.24
C GLY A 38 -6.61 13.53 24.35
N GLU A 39 -5.90 12.45 24.09
CA GLU A 39 -4.45 12.44 24.09
C GLU A 39 -3.94 12.28 22.67
N PHE A 40 -2.86 12.99 22.37
CA PHE A 40 -2.18 12.94 21.09
C PHE A 40 -0.68 12.89 21.33
N TYR A 41 -0.11 11.68 21.31
CA TYR A 41 1.30 11.39 21.58
C TYR A 41 1.80 12.01 22.89
N GLY A 42 1.16 11.68 24.03
CA GLY A 42 1.56 12.19 25.34
C GLY A 42 1.19 13.65 25.61
N THR A 43 0.63 14.35 24.63
CA THR A 43 0.14 15.73 24.78
C THR A 43 -1.37 15.73 24.87
N GLU A 44 -1.93 16.36 25.90
CA GLU A 44 -3.36 16.58 25.98
C GLU A 44 -3.80 17.59 24.92
N VAL A 45 -4.78 17.20 24.12
CA VAL A 45 -5.33 18.04 23.07
C VAL A 45 -6.86 18.01 23.11
N ALA A 46 -7.46 18.97 22.45
CA ALA A 46 -8.91 19.09 22.33
C ALA A 46 -9.34 19.13 20.87
N LEU A 47 -10.33 18.32 20.52
CA LEU A 47 -11.16 18.58 19.36
C LEU A 47 -12.17 19.66 19.75
N VAL A 48 -12.19 20.76 19.00
CA VAL A 48 -13.04 21.92 19.30
C VAL A 48 -13.91 22.25 18.10
N LYS A 49 -15.22 22.33 18.33
CA LYS A 49 -16.21 22.69 17.32
C LYS A 49 -16.55 24.17 17.40
N MET A 50 -16.23 24.94 16.37
CA MET A 50 -16.42 26.41 16.41
C MET A 50 -17.90 26.82 16.28
N LYS A 51 -18.33 27.89 16.96
CA LYS A 51 -19.71 28.40 16.83
C LYS A 51 -19.99 28.98 15.45
N SER A 52 -19.03 29.68 14.85
CA SER A 52 -19.19 30.37 13.57
C SER A 52 -19.28 29.39 12.40
N THR A 53 -18.34 28.46 12.30
CA THR A 53 -18.23 27.54 11.16
C THR A 53 -18.98 26.22 11.36
N LYS A 54 -19.28 25.86 12.62
CA LYS A 54 -19.77 24.52 13.02
C LYS A 54 -18.83 23.37 12.65
N LYS A 55 -17.57 23.69 12.37
CA LYS A 55 -16.53 22.72 12.00
C LYS A 55 -15.62 22.43 13.18
N TRP A 56 -15.02 21.25 13.15
CA TRP A 56 -14.03 20.77 14.10
C TRP A 56 -12.62 21.13 13.66
N GLY A 57 -11.82 21.56 14.62
CA GLY A 57 -10.36 21.65 14.57
C GLY A 57 -9.76 20.92 15.77
N MET A 58 -8.43 20.80 15.80
CA MET A 58 -7.67 20.18 16.90
C MET A 58 -6.70 21.20 17.47
N TYR A 59 -6.67 21.31 18.79
CA TYR A 59 -5.93 22.34 19.52
C TYR A 59 -5.19 21.75 20.70
N GLU A 60 -3.97 22.19 20.92
CA GLU A 60 -3.31 22.08 22.22
C GLU A 60 -3.78 23.28 23.05
N VAL A 61 -4.38 23.04 24.20
CA VAL A 61 -5.04 24.07 25.01
C VAL A 61 -4.40 24.09 26.40
N ASP A 62 -3.83 25.22 26.78
CA ASP A 62 -3.31 25.38 28.14
C ASP A 62 -4.47 25.68 29.10
N ARG A 63 -4.78 24.70 29.95
CA ARG A 63 -5.86 24.80 30.94
C ARG A 63 -5.42 25.54 32.21
N TYR A 64 -4.13 25.70 32.44
CA TYR A 64 -3.60 26.24 33.69
C TYR A 64 -3.23 27.71 33.49
N MET A 65 -4.03 28.60 34.08
CA MET A 65 -3.76 30.02 33.97
C MET A 65 -2.57 30.43 34.86
N TYR A 66 -1.45 30.76 34.21
CA TYR A 66 -0.47 31.71 34.76
C TYR A 66 -0.74 33.15 34.30
N GLU A 67 -1.60 33.35 33.29
CA GLU A 67 -1.93 34.63 32.65
C GLU A 67 -3.46 34.85 32.52
N GLU A 68 -3.92 36.08 32.27
CA GLU A 68 -5.36 36.42 32.18
C GLU A 68 -6.08 35.84 30.94
N ASN A 69 -5.32 35.45 29.91
CA ASN A 69 -5.83 35.00 28.61
C ASN A 69 -5.65 33.50 28.40
N LEU A 70 -6.63 32.87 27.74
CA LEU A 70 -6.52 31.47 27.34
C LEU A 70 -5.44 31.35 26.25
N GLN A 71 -4.44 30.51 26.51
CA GLN A 71 -3.43 30.16 25.53
C GLN A 71 -3.82 28.84 24.84
N TYR A 72 -3.71 28.80 23.51
CA TYR A 72 -3.92 27.59 22.74
C TYR A 72 -3.14 27.65 21.43
N LYS A 73 -2.77 26.48 20.91
CA LYS A 73 -2.11 26.30 19.62
C LYS A 73 -3.00 25.48 18.71
N GLU A 74 -3.29 26.02 17.54
CA GLU A 74 -4.00 25.28 16.49
C GLU A 74 -3.07 24.23 15.87
N ILE A 75 -3.46 22.96 15.96
CA ILE A 75 -2.77 21.84 15.29
C ILE A 75 -3.48 21.53 13.97
N VAL A 76 -4.82 21.54 13.98
CA VAL A 76 -5.65 21.31 12.79
C VAL A 76 -6.71 22.41 12.70
N PRO A 77 -6.78 23.16 11.58
CA PRO A 77 -7.76 24.23 11.41
C PRO A 77 -9.20 23.72 11.43
N PRO A 78 -10.17 24.54 11.89
CA PRO A 78 -11.54 24.14 12.09
C PRO A 78 -12.32 24.10 10.76
N ARG A 79 -12.04 23.09 9.93
CA ARG A 79 -12.58 22.95 8.57
C ARG A 79 -13.29 21.63 8.29
N PHE A 80 -13.30 20.70 9.25
CA PHE A 80 -13.86 19.37 9.10
C PHE A 80 -15.24 19.23 9.76
N ASP A 81 -16.11 18.41 9.19
CA ASP A 81 -17.39 18.02 9.78
C ASP A 81 -17.22 17.06 10.96
N SER A 82 -16.13 16.27 10.94
CA SER A 82 -15.65 15.44 12.04
C SER A 82 -14.16 15.17 11.89
N ILE A 83 -13.47 14.96 13.01
CA ILE A 83 -12.09 14.50 13.10
C ILE A 83 -12.10 13.27 14.02
N GLY A 84 -11.57 12.15 13.57
CA GLY A 84 -11.32 10.98 14.40
C GLY A 84 -10.06 11.14 15.25
N TRP A 85 -9.92 10.32 16.28
CA TRP A 85 -8.68 10.21 17.05
C TRP A 85 -7.67 9.33 16.32
N PHE A 86 -6.39 9.49 16.65
CA PHE A 86 -5.30 8.71 16.05
C PHE A 86 -5.26 7.27 16.60
N GLU A 87 -5.63 7.03 17.86
CA GLU A 87 -5.75 5.65 18.42
C GLU A 87 -4.55 4.75 18.09
N ASP A 88 -3.33 5.23 18.36
CA ASP A 88 -2.05 4.56 18.04
C ASP A 88 -1.78 4.32 16.53
N LYS A 89 -2.58 4.91 15.65
CA LYS A 89 -2.38 4.92 14.19
C LYS A 89 -1.59 6.15 13.78
N PRO A 90 -0.80 6.07 12.68
CA PRO A 90 -0.10 7.23 12.12
C PRO A 90 -1.03 8.23 11.40
N PHE A 91 -2.35 7.97 11.38
CA PHE A 91 -3.34 8.81 10.74
C PHE A 91 -4.69 8.77 11.46
N ALA A 92 -5.51 9.79 11.21
CA ALA A 92 -6.90 9.87 11.62
C ALA A 92 -7.83 10.00 10.39
N ILE A 93 -9.07 9.52 10.53
CA ILE A 93 -10.11 9.71 9.52
C ILE A 93 -10.86 11.01 9.77
N VAL A 94 -10.98 11.84 8.75
CA VAL A 94 -11.70 13.11 8.82
C VAL A 94 -12.82 13.15 7.78
N LYS A 95 -13.85 13.96 8.04
CA LYS A 95 -14.98 14.12 7.13
C LYS A 95 -15.16 15.57 6.72
N ARG A 96 -15.45 15.83 5.45
CA ARG A 96 -15.83 17.16 4.95
C ARG A 96 -16.78 17.02 3.77
N LYS A 97 -17.92 17.73 3.81
CA LYS A 97 -18.96 17.73 2.76
C LYS A 97 -19.41 16.31 2.39
N LYS A 98 -19.69 15.48 3.41
CA LYS A 98 -20.11 14.06 3.30
C LYS A 98 -19.05 13.08 2.78
N LYS A 99 -17.88 13.55 2.35
CA LYS A 99 -16.75 12.72 1.93
C LYS A 99 -15.73 12.57 3.05
N TYR A 100 -14.98 11.48 3.02
CA TYR A 100 -13.96 11.11 3.99
C TYR A 100 -12.57 11.41 3.42
N GLY A 101 -11.62 11.71 4.30
CA GLY A 101 -10.22 11.92 3.99
C GLY A 101 -9.32 11.37 5.10
N ILE A 102 -8.03 11.35 4.82
CA ILE A 102 -7.00 10.84 5.73
C ILE A 102 -6.17 12.03 6.20
N LEU A 103 -6.07 12.20 7.50
CA LEU A 103 -5.23 13.19 8.16
C LEU A 103 -4.02 12.44 8.72
N LEU A 104 -2.85 12.59 8.08
CA LEU A 104 -1.59 12.11 8.64
C LEU A 104 -1.27 12.84 9.93
N ASN A 105 -0.47 12.21 10.80
CA ASN A 105 -0.03 12.77 12.08
C ASN A 105 0.61 14.16 11.90
N PRO A 106 0.00 15.26 12.38
CA PRO A 106 0.57 16.60 12.23
C PRO A 106 1.85 16.88 13.03
N GLN A 107 2.22 16.03 14.00
CA GLN A 107 3.52 16.11 14.68
C GLN A 107 4.67 15.60 13.82
N GLU A 108 4.42 14.57 13.00
CA GLU A 108 5.39 14.01 12.07
C GLU A 108 5.40 14.78 10.75
N ILE A 109 4.21 15.19 10.27
CA ILE A 109 4.01 15.85 8.99
C ILE A 109 3.35 17.23 9.22
N TYR A 110 4.18 18.26 9.33
CA TYR A 110 3.75 19.63 9.70
C TYR A 110 2.59 20.20 8.86
N ASP A 111 2.53 19.86 7.57
CA ASP A 111 1.48 20.32 6.65
C ASP A 111 0.38 19.27 6.40
N ALA A 112 0.31 18.19 7.19
CA ALA A 112 -0.68 17.11 7.01
C ALA A 112 -2.10 17.65 6.93
N ALA A 113 -2.43 18.59 7.82
CA ALA A 113 -3.75 19.18 7.88
C ALA A 113 -4.14 19.87 6.59
N THR A 114 -3.20 20.49 5.85
CA THR A 114 -3.49 21.18 4.57
C THR A 114 -3.61 20.19 3.42
N LYS A 115 -2.81 19.12 3.42
CA LYS A 115 -2.76 18.03 2.43
C LYS A 115 -4.03 17.17 2.37
N VAL A 116 -4.84 17.15 3.43
CA VAL A 116 -6.07 16.35 3.46
C VAL A 116 -6.98 16.66 2.26
N LYS A 117 -7.22 15.62 1.46
CA LYS A 117 -8.29 15.55 0.47
C LYS A 117 -9.41 14.67 1.01
N CYS A 118 -10.65 15.13 0.87
CA CYS A 118 -11.82 14.39 1.31
C CYS A 118 -12.61 13.97 0.07
N ASP A 119 -12.14 12.91 -0.57
CA ASP A 119 -12.63 12.48 -1.89
C ASP A 119 -13.36 11.12 -1.83
N TYR A 120 -13.22 10.41 -0.70
CA TYR A 120 -13.73 9.05 -0.52
C TYR A 120 -15.19 9.05 -0.03
N ASP A 121 -16.02 8.18 -0.58
CA ASP A 121 -17.39 7.94 -0.11
C ASP A 121 -17.41 7.26 1.25
N ASP A 122 -16.44 6.39 1.50
CA ASP A 122 -16.26 5.66 2.75
C ASP A 122 -14.81 5.19 2.89
N ILE A 123 -14.40 4.91 4.13
CA ILE A 123 -13.07 4.40 4.46
C ILE A 123 -13.21 3.31 5.53
N LYS A 124 -12.64 2.14 5.25
CA LYS A 124 -12.50 1.04 6.19
C LYS A 124 -11.03 0.81 6.50
N VAL A 125 -10.67 1.04 7.76
CA VAL A 125 -9.35 0.70 8.30
C VAL A 125 -9.34 -0.77 8.67
N VAL A 126 -8.35 -1.52 8.21
CA VAL A 126 -8.12 -2.92 8.58
C VAL A 126 -6.72 -3.02 9.16
N GLU A 127 -6.63 -3.49 10.39
CA GLU A 127 -5.36 -3.81 11.04
C GLU A 127 -5.08 -5.31 10.88
N LYS A 128 -3.89 -5.65 10.40
CA LYS A 128 -3.47 -7.04 10.23
C LYS A 128 -1.95 -7.12 10.30
N ASP A 129 -1.41 -8.07 11.05
CA ASP A 129 0.04 -8.30 11.19
C ASP A 129 0.82 -7.04 11.59
N TYR A 130 0.26 -6.24 12.51
CA TYR A 130 0.79 -4.94 12.98
C TYR A 130 0.87 -3.84 11.90
N GLU A 131 0.17 -4.03 10.78
CA GLU A 131 0.09 -3.08 9.67
C GLU A 131 -1.33 -2.55 9.50
N TYR A 132 -1.45 -1.30 9.03
CA TYR A 132 -2.73 -0.66 8.73
C TYR A 132 -2.97 -0.59 7.22
N TYR A 133 -4.10 -1.14 6.80
CA TYR A 133 -4.57 -1.12 5.43
C TYR A 133 -5.83 -0.27 5.31
N LEU A 134 -5.90 0.56 4.27
CA LEU A 134 -7.06 1.39 3.99
C LEU A 134 -7.78 0.91 2.76
N LYS A 135 -8.97 0.38 2.99
CA LYS A 135 -9.93 0.15 1.93
C LYS A 135 -10.75 1.41 1.79
N VAL A 136 -10.76 1.99 0.60
CA VAL A 136 -11.47 3.24 0.33
C VAL A 136 -12.53 3.02 -0.73
N LYS A 137 -13.67 3.69 -0.56
CA LYS A 137 -14.78 3.64 -1.50
C LYS A 137 -14.84 4.90 -2.35
N VAL A 138 -14.92 4.75 -3.66
CA VAL A 138 -15.10 5.84 -4.63
C VAL A 138 -16.09 5.38 -5.69
N ASP A 139 -17.12 6.20 -5.96
CA ASP A 139 -18.13 5.96 -6.99
C ASP A 139 -18.75 4.55 -6.87
N SER A 140 -19.11 4.18 -5.63
CA SER A 140 -19.68 2.88 -5.25
C SER A 140 -18.74 1.68 -5.26
N LYS A 141 -17.48 1.81 -5.71
CA LYS A 141 -16.51 0.71 -5.75
C LYS A 141 -15.44 0.87 -4.67
N TRP A 142 -14.92 -0.26 -4.19
CA TRP A 142 -13.86 -0.32 -3.19
C TRP A 142 -12.50 -0.61 -3.86
N GLY A 143 -11.45 0.01 -3.33
CA GLY A 143 -10.06 -0.20 -3.70
C GLY A 143 -9.15 -0.23 -2.47
N LEU A 144 -7.86 -0.44 -2.68
CA LEU A 144 -6.83 -0.41 -1.64
C LEU A 144 -5.97 0.83 -1.82
N LEU A 145 -5.83 1.62 -0.77
CA LEU A 145 -5.06 2.86 -0.76
C LEU A 145 -3.85 2.74 0.17
N ASP A 146 -2.71 3.22 -0.32
CA ASP A 146 -1.58 3.58 0.53
C ASP A 146 -1.92 4.88 1.28
N TRP A 147 -2.02 4.85 2.61
CA TRP A 147 -2.41 6.04 3.39
C TRP A 147 -1.39 7.16 3.31
N PHE A 148 -0.11 6.82 3.22
CA PHE A 148 0.97 7.79 3.38
C PHE A 148 1.11 8.61 2.12
N ASP A 149 1.21 7.94 0.97
CA ASP A 149 1.34 8.59 -0.34
C ASP A 149 -0.01 8.95 -0.97
N GLY A 150 -1.11 8.36 -0.49
CA GLY A 150 -2.44 8.57 -1.06
C GLY A 150 -2.61 7.96 -2.45
N ILE A 151 -1.94 6.83 -2.71
CA ILE A 151 -1.93 6.16 -4.01
C ILE A 151 -2.78 4.90 -3.96
N TYR A 152 -3.54 4.65 -5.03
CA TYR A 152 -4.26 3.38 -5.18
C TYR A 152 -3.28 2.23 -5.45
N VAL A 153 -3.11 1.39 -4.45
CA VAL A 153 -2.47 0.06 -4.55
C VAL A 153 -3.36 -0.87 -5.39
N LEU A 154 -4.68 -0.75 -5.21
CA LEU A 154 -5.66 -1.33 -6.10
C LEU A 154 -6.73 -0.29 -6.39
N ASP A 155 -7.00 -0.07 -7.68
CA ASP A 155 -8.00 0.90 -8.07
C ASP A 155 -9.41 0.44 -7.63
N PRO A 156 -10.29 1.38 -7.27
CA PRO A 156 -11.67 1.08 -6.92
C PRO A 156 -12.38 0.28 -8.02
N SER A 157 -12.61 -1.01 -7.76
CA SER A 157 -13.20 -1.94 -8.73
C SER A 157 -14.05 -3.05 -8.06
N PHE A 158 -13.92 -3.22 -6.74
CA PHE A 158 -14.62 -4.24 -5.97
C PHE A 158 -15.98 -3.74 -5.48
N ASP A 159 -17.00 -4.60 -5.43
CA ASP A 159 -18.34 -4.24 -4.94
C ASP A 159 -18.40 -4.15 -3.41
N SER A 160 -17.62 -4.97 -2.71
CA SER A 160 -17.51 -4.97 -1.25
C SER A 160 -16.09 -4.67 -0.78
N ALA A 161 -15.97 -4.10 0.42
CA ALA A 161 -14.67 -3.89 1.05
C ALA A 161 -13.99 -5.24 1.33
N GLU A 162 -14.76 -6.25 1.70
CA GLU A 162 -14.28 -7.59 2.05
C GLU A 162 -13.51 -8.26 0.90
N ASP A 163 -13.91 -7.98 -0.34
CA ASP A 163 -13.32 -8.56 -1.55
C ASP A 163 -11.98 -7.92 -1.93
N VAL A 164 -11.66 -6.74 -1.40
CA VAL A 164 -10.37 -6.07 -1.65
C VAL A 164 -9.25 -6.86 -0.96
N PRO A 165 -8.31 -7.46 -1.70
CA PRO A 165 -7.20 -8.17 -1.10
C PRO A 165 -6.24 -7.19 -0.41
N LEU A 166 -5.51 -7.69 0.58
CA LEU A 166 -4.56 -6.90 1.36
C LEU A 166 -3.14 -7.25 0.94
N PHE A 167 -2.39 -6.25 0.48
CA PHE A 167 -0.95 -6.32 0.32
C PHE A 167 -0.34 -4.91 0.43
N LYS A 168 0.93 -4.86 0.80
CA LYS A 168 1.70 -3.63 0.97
C LYS A 168 2.69 -3.52 -0.19
N ILE A 169 2.93 -2.29 -0.64
CA ILE A 169 4.06 -1.96 -1.51
C ILE A 169 5.21 -1.64 -0.57
N ASP A 170 6.35 -2.32 -0.73
CA ASP A 170 7.52 -1.95 0.05
C ASP A 170 7.99 -0.56 -0.36
N ASP A 171 8.41 0.28 0.60
CA ASP A 171 8.77 1.68 0.37
C ASP A 171 9.78 1.86 -0.77
N TRP A 172 10.77 0.97 -0.89
CA TRP A 172 11.80 1.00 -1.93
C TRP A 172 11.28 0.66 -3.33
N ASN A 173 10.09 0.05 -3.45
CA ASN A 173 9.42 -0.27 -4.71
C ASN A 173 8.38 0.78 -5.12
N LEU A 174 8.11 1.76 -4.27
CA LEU A 174 7.01 2.71 -4.46
C LEU A 174 7.17 3.57 -5.72
N ASP A 175 8.37 4.08 -6.00
CA ASP A 175 8.61 4.89 -7.19
C ASP A 175 8.47 4.07 -8.48
N THR A 176 9.01 2.83 -8.48
CA THR A 176 8.82 1.88 -9.58
C THR A 176 7.33 1.56 -9.76
N TYR A 177 6.59 1.38 -8.68
CA TYR A 177 5.15 1.14 -8.71
C TYR A 177 4.40 2.32 -9.37
N LYS A 178 4.70 3.56 -8.95
CA LYS A 178 4.13 4.79 -9.54
C LYS A 178 4.46 4.87 -11.02
N ASN A 179 5.73 4.67 -11.38
CA ASN A 179 6.18 4.74 -12.76
C ASN A 179 5.48 3.68 -13.62
N ALA A 180 5.40 2.42 -13.16
CA ALA A 180 4.74 1.33 -13.88
C ALA A 180 3.25 1.60 -14.12
N LYS A 181 2.51 2.12 -13.14
CA LYS A 181 1.09 2.49 -13.35
C LYS A 181 0.93 3.57 -14.40
N GLN A 182 1.85 4.52 -14.47
CA GLN A 182 1.79 5.63 -15.42
C GLN A 182 2.22 5.21 -16.83
N THR A 183 3.41 4.63 -16.98
CA THR A 183 4.02 4.34 -18.28
C THR A 183 3.43 3.12 -18.96
N LEU A 184 3.07 2.09 -18.19
CA LEU A 184 2.47 0.86 -18.73
C LEU A 184 0.94 0.89 -18.72
N ASN A 185 0.32 1.97 -18.23
CA ASN A 185 -1.12 2.06 -17.96
C ASN A 185 -1.63 0.84 -17.15
N ALA A 186 -0.88 0.50 -16.09
CA ALA A 186 -1.17 -0.68 -15.28
C ALA A 186 -2.22 -0.42 -14.19
N ASP A 187 -3.07 -1.40 -13.91
CA ASP A 187 -4.00 -1.38 -12.77
C ASP A 187 -3.49 -2.20 -11.58
N ILE A 188 -2.70 -3.24 -11.83
CA ILE A 188 -2.03 -4.07 -10.82
C ILE A 188 -0.54 -4.20 -11.15
N VAL A 189 0.30 -4.05 -10.13
CA VAL A 189 1.75 -4.29 -10.19
C VAL A 189 2.14 -5.23 -9.05
N VAL A 190 2.89 -6.28 -9.36
CA VAL A 190 3.32 -7.31 -8.40
C VAL A 190 4.82 -7.54 -8.54
N PHE A 191 5.58 -7.22 -7.50
CA PHE A 191 7.04 -7.42 -7.46
C PHE A 191 7.42 -8.88 -7.17
N ASP A 192 8.54 -9.33 -7.72
CA ASP A 192 9.13 -10.61 -7.36
C ASP A 192 9.79 -10.51 -5.99
N LYS A 193 9.16 -11.12 -4.98
CA LYS A 193 9.63 -11.11 -3.59
C LYS A 193 10.91 -11.92 -3.39
N ASN A 194 11.27 -12.79 -4.32
CA ASN A 194 12.40 -13.71 -4.14
C ASN A 194 13.71 -13.14 -4.69
N ASN A 195 13.66 -12.17 -5.61
CA ASN A 195 14.82 -11.83 -6.44
C ASN A 195 15.39 -10.41 -6.24
N GLY A 196 14.64 -9.47 -5.63
CA GLY A 196 15.18 -8.16 -5.20
C GLY A 196 15.82 -7.29 -6.30
N ASP A 197 15.74 -7.71 -7.56
CA ASP A 197 16.43 -7.15 -8.72
C ASP A 197 15.51 -6.24 -9.54
N GLY A 198 14.45 -5.72 -8.92
CA GLY A 198 13.49 -4.83 -9.55
C GLY A 198 12.58 -5.50 -10.58
N VAL A 199 12.49 -6.83 -10.60
CA VAL A 199 11.53 -7.56 -11.46
C VAL A 199 10.12 -7.48 -10.92
N PHE A 200 9.17 -7.18 -11.81
CA PHE A 200 7.75 -7.14 -11.48
C PHE A 200 6.87 -7.56 -12.66
N LYS A 201 5.66 -8.00 -12.34
CA LYS A 201 4.57 -8.16 -13.30
C LYS A 201 3.68 -6.94 -13.25
N ALA A 202 3.18 -6.53 -14.40
CA ALA A 202 2.16 -5.51 -14.49
C ALA A 202 0.99 -6.03 -15.33
N ARG A 203 -0.23 -5.68 -14.92
CA ARG A 203 -1.46 -5.96 -15.67
C ARG A 203 -1.97 -4.68 -16.31
N SER A 204 -2.27 -4.74 -17.60
CA SER A 204 -2.88 -3.64 -18.34
C SER A 204 -4.24 -3.32 -17.77
N ARG A 205 -4.49 -2.03 -17.49
CA ARG A 205 -5.83 -1.54 -17.17
C ARG A 205 -6.83 -1.83 -18.30
N GLU A 206 -6.41 -1.66 -19.55
CA GLU A 206 -7.28 -1.73 -20.72
C GLU A 206 -7.58 -3.17 -21.14
N THR A 207 -6.53 -3.97 -21.30
CA THR A 207 -6.66 -5.32 -21.88
C THR A 207 -6.77 -6.42 -20.83
N GLN A 208 -6.48 -6.11 -19.57
CA GLN A 208 -6.35 -7.07 -18.47
C GLN A 208 -5.27 -8.13 -18.71
N LYS A 209 -4.38 -7.92 -19.69
CA LYS A 209 -3.24 -8.78 -19.99
C LYS A 209 -2.04 -8.45 -19.13
N TRP A 210 -1.19 -9.44 -18.91
CA TRP A 210 0.01 -9.37 -18.09
C TRP A 210 1.27 -9.35 -18.94
N GLY A 211 2.25 -8.59 -18.47
CA GLY A 211 3.63 -8.58 -18.95
C GLY A 211 4.61 -8.72 -17.78
N LEU A 212 5.88 -8.96 -18.11
CA LEU A 212 6.97 -9.04 -17.15
C LEU A 212 7.99 -7.94 -17.47
N PHE A 213 8.41 -7.22 -16.44
CA PHE A 213 9.22 -6.03 -16.56
C PHE A 213 10.31 -6.03 -15.50
N GLN A 214 11.36 -5.25 -15.74
CA GLN A 214 12.40 -4.96 -14.77
C GLN A 214 12.64 -3.46 -14.72
N SER A 215 12.89 -2.92 -13.52
CA SER A 215 13.24 -1.52 -13.31
C SER A 215 14.38 -1.49 -12.30
N LEU A 216 15.60 -1.26 -12.79
CA LEU A 216 16.80 -1.13 -11.95
C LEU A 216 17.00 0.31 -11.44
N SER A 217 16.24 1.25 -11.98
CA SER A 217 16.09 2.62 -11.51
C SER A 217 14.61 3.00 -11.61
N SER A 218 14.19 4.07 -10.95
CA SER A 218 12.81 4.56 -11.03
C SER A 218 12.44 5.17 -12.39
N GLU A 219 13.40 5.35 -13.31
CA GLU A 219 13.19 6.12 -14.55
C GLU A 219 12.92 5.24 -15.77
N ALA A 220 13.53 4.05 -15.87
CA ALA A 220 13.42 3.18 -17.03
C ALA A 220 12.79 1.83 -16.65
N ILE A 221 11.79 1.43 -17.43
CA ILE A 221 11.16 0.12 -17.33
C ILE A 221 11.55 -0.69 -18.56
N ASP A 222 12.31 -1.75 -18.34
CA ASP A 222 12.68 -2.70 -19.37
C ASP A 222 11.60 -3.76 -19.51
N GLU A 223 11.06 -3.91 -20.72
CA GLU A 223 10.18 -5.01 -21.06
C GLU A 223 10.99 -6.30 -21.20
N LEU A 224 10.65 -7.29 -20.38
CA LEU A 224 11.20 -8.64 -20.45
C LEU A 224 10.26 -9.59 -21.21
N ILE A 225 8.95 -9.44 -20.99
CA ILE A 225 7.88 -10.19 -21.67
C ILE A 225 6.73 -9.22 -21.97
N PRO A 226 6.24 -9.15 -23.22
CA PRO A 226 5.21 -8.20 -23.62
C PRO A 226 3.89 -8.42 -22.88
N MET A 227 3.18 -7.32 -22.62
CA MET A 227 1.91 -7.28 -21.89
C MET A 227 0.72 -7.80 -22.70
N THR A 228 0.75 -9.09 -23.06
CA THR A 228 -0.21 -9.70 -24.00
C THR A 228 -0.83 -11.01 -23.51
N TYR A 229 -0.38 -11.53 -22.36
CA TYR A 229 -0.78 -12.85 -21.84
C TYR A 229 -1.89 -12.76 -20.79
N ASP A 230 -2.72 -13.81 -20.64
CA ASP A 230 -3.73 -13.87 -19.58
C ASP A 230 -3.11 -13.97 -18.18
N SER A 231 -1.95 -14.61 -18.07
CA SER A 231 -1.09 -14.59 -16.90
C SER A 231 0.29 -15.13 -17.24
N LEU A 232 1.25 -15.00 -16.33
CA LEU A 232 2.60 -15.56 -16.47
C LEU A 232 3.25 -15.85 -15.11
N ARG A 233 4.24 -16.74 -15.09
CA ARG A 233 5.10 -16.98 -13.91
C ARG A 233 6.29 -16.02 -13.91
N PHE A 234 6.82 -15.72 -12.73
CA PHE A 234 8.17 -15.13 -12.65
C PHE A 234 9.17 -16.15 -13.18
N THR A 235 10.20 -15.68 -13.88
CA THR A 235 11.30 -16.53 -14.33
C THR A 235 12.08 -16.97 -13.10
N PRO A 236 12.24 -18.28 -12.84
CA PRO A 236 13.08 -18.73 -11.74
C PRO A 236 14.53 -18.27 -11.93
N VAL A 237 15.24 -18.08 -10.82
CA VAL A 237 16.66 -17.68 -10.82
C VAL A 237 17.46 -18.61 -11.73
N ASN A 238 18.27 -18.02 -12.63
CA ASN A 238 19.11 -18.71 -13.61
C ASN A 238 18.37 -19.68 -14.55
N ASN A 239 17.05 -19.54 -14.70
CA ASN A 239 16.29 -20.38 -15.63
C ASN A 239 16.24 -19.74 -17.03
N PRO A 240 16.46 -20.54 -18.10
CA PRO A 240 16.47 -20.01 -19.46
C PRO A 240 15.07 -19.62 -19.99
N TYR A 241 13.99 -19.94 -19.28
CA TYR A 241 12.64 -19.61 -19.70
C TYR A 241 11.65 -19.47 -18.54
N THR A 242 10.49 -18.89 -18.84
CA THR A 242 9.32 -18.91 -17.97
C THR A 242 8.08 -19.44 -18.68
N ILE A 243 7.04 -19.69 -17.90
CA ILE A 243 5.74 -20.14 -18.39
C ILE A 243 4.80 -18.95 -18.52
N VAL A 244 4.20 -18.83 -19.70
CA VAL A 244 3.16 -17.85 -20.03
C VAL A 244 1.85 -18.58 -20.29
N TYR A 245 0.71 -17.91 -20.04
CA TYR A 245 -0.61 -18.49 -20.22
C TYR A 245 -1.47 -17.61 -21.10
N GLN A 246 -2.18 -18.25 -22.03
CA GLN A 246 -3.16 -17.62 -22.89
C GLN A 246 -4.30 -18.61 -23.16
N ASN A 247 -5.55 -18.14 -23.05
CA ASN A 247 -6.78 -18.91 -23.21
C ASN A 247 -6.83 -20.20 -22.38
N GLY A 248 -6.30 -20.15 -21.15
CA GLY A 248 -6.23 -21.30 -20.24
C GLY A 248 -5.22 -22.38 -20.64
N LYS A 249 -4.38 -22.12 -21.64
CA LYS A 249 -3.28 -22.99 -22.06
C LYS A 249 -1.94 -22.32 -21.77
N LEU A 250 -0.92 -23.13 -21.54
CA LEU A 250 0.43 -22.67 -21.25
C LEU A 250 1.34 -22.81 -22.47
N GLY A 251 2.29 -21.88 -22.56
CA GLY A 251 3.40 -21.87 -23.49
C GLY A 251 4.69 -21.49 -22.76
N VAL A 252 5.75 -21.27 -23.51
CA VAL A 252 7.09 -20.94 -22.99
C VAL A 252 7.60 -19.66 -23.63
N TYR A 253 8.16 -18.80 -22.79
CA TYR A 253 8.85 -17.59 -23.20
C TYR A 253 10.29 -17.62 -22.72
N LEU A 254 11.22 -17.40 -23.64
CA LEU A 254 12.65 -17.40 -23.34
C LEU A 254 13.05 -16.21 -22.47
N SER A 255 13.93 -16.45 -21.51
CA SER A 255 14.42 -15.45 -20.57
C SER A 255 15.32 -14.43 -21.27
N LYS A 256 15.01 -13.14 -21.12
CA LYS A 256 15.87 -12.05 -21.63
C LYS A 256 17.26 -12.05 -21.02
N TRP A 257 17.44 -12.54 -19.78
CA TRP A 257 18.76 -12.65 -19.16
C TRP A 257 19.65 -13.75 -19.76
N THR A 258 19.06 -14.71 -20.47
CA THR A 258 19.80 -15.79 -21.14
C THR A 258 19.97 -15.54 -22.63
N PHE A 259 18.97 -14.92 -23.25
CA PHE A 259 18.87 -14.80 -24.71
C PHE A 259 18.88 -13.36 -25.23
N ASP A 260 19.01 -12.36 -24.36
CA ASP A 260 19.00 -10.94 -24.72
C ASP A 260 17.84 -10.61 -25.70
N ASP A 261 18.15 -10.04 -26.86
CA ASP A 261 17.18 -9.64 -27.88
C ASP A 261 16.54 -10.84 -28.62
N GLU A 262 17.06 -12.06 -28.46
CA GLU A 262 16.45 -13.28 -29.01
C GLU A 262 15.33 -13.84 -28.12
N ALA A 263 15.10 -13.26 -26.95
CA ALA A 263 14.05 -13.65 -26.04
C ALA A 263 12.65 -13.48 -26.66
N LYS A 264 11.95 -14.60 -26.81
CA LYS A 264 10.64 -14.67 -27.45
C LYS A 264 9.83 -15.85 -26.94
N GLN A 265 8.55 -15.89 -27.29
CA GLN A 265 7.74 -17.09 -27.15
C GLN A 265 8.23 -18.16 -28.14
N THR A 266 8.60 -19.33 -27.64
CA THR A 266 9.11 -20.45 -28.45
C THR A 266 8.17 -21.65 -28.44
N VAL A 267 7.42 -21.83 -27.35
CA VAL A 267 6.37 -22.85 -27.26
C VAL A 267 5.02 -22.14 -27.23
N GLU A 268 4.14 -22.48 -28.18
CA GLU A 268 2.79 -21.93 -28.23
C GLU A 268 1.97 -22.26 -26.98
N CYS A 269 1.01 -21.38 -26.66
CA CYS A 269 0.07 -21.61 -25.57
C CYS A 269 -0.98 -22.67 -25.96
N ILE A 270 -0.58 -23.94 -25.97
CA ILE A 270 -1.44 -25.08 -26.37
C ILE A 270 -1.49 -26.22 -25.32
N TYR A 271 -0.62 -26.17 -24.31
CA TYR A 271 -0.49 -27.21 -23.30
C TYR A 271 -1.36 -26.93 -22.05
N GLU A 272 -1.72 -27.98 -21.33
CA GLU A 272 -2.63 -27.95 -20.18
C GLU A 272 -1.90 -27.81 -18.85
N ASP A 273 -0.75 -28.46 -18.73
CA ASP A 273 0.05 -28.52 -17.51
C ASP A 273 1.52 -28.77 -17.85
N TYR A 274 2.42 -28.52 -16.91
CA TYR A 274 3.87 -28.65 -17.12
C TYR A 274 4.60 -29.14 -15.87
N LYS A 275 5.75 -29.77 -16.08
CA LYS A 275 6.70 -30.11 -15.04
C LYS A 275 8.12 -29.91 -15.56
N ARG A 276 8.94 -29.21 -14.77
CA ARG A 276 10.36 -29.01 -15.06
C ARG A 276 11.16 -30.15 -14.46
N TYR A 277 12.15 -30.61 -15.21
CA TYR A 277 13.08 -31.63 -14.77
C TYR A 277 14.52 -31.14 -14.98
N ASP A 278 15.43 -31.69 -14.16
CA ASP A 278 16.87 -31.59 -14.37
C ASP A 278 17.34 -32.92 -14.97
N ALA A 279 17.79 -32.88 -16.22
CA ALA A 279 18.35 -34.01 -16.95
C ALA A 279 19.86 -33.81 -17.07
N GLU A 280 20.60 -34.27 -16.07
CA GLU A 280 22.08 -34.19 -16.01
C GLU A 280 22.63 -32.75 -16.08
N GLY A 281 22.02 -31.83 -15.34
CA GLY A 281 22.38 -30.41 -15.29
C GLY A 281 21.75 -29.57 -16.41
N LYS A 282 20.89 -30.17 -17.24
CA LYS A 282 20.17 -29.49 -18.33
C LYS A 282 18.68 -29.45 -18.05
N PRO A 283 18.01 -28.28 -18.20
CA PRO A 283 16.57 -28.19 -17.98
C PRO A 283 15.81 -28.93 -19.08
N ALA A 284 14.95 -29.86 -18.68
CA ALA A 284 13.98 -30.53 -19.56
C ALA A 284 12.55 -30.13 -19.18
N LEU A 285 11.65 -30.12 -20.17
CA LEU A 285 10.27 -29.67 -19.98
C LEU A 285 9.30 -30.78 -20.42
N ALA A 286 8.58 -31.31 -19.44
CA ALA A 286 7.41 -32.15 -19.68
C ALA A 286 6.17 -31.26 -19.71
N VAL A 287 5.27 -31.51 -20.67
CA VAL A 287 4.01 -30.80 -20.83
C VAL A 287 2.87 -31.77 -21.04
N LYS A 288 1.66 -31.33 -20.72
CA LYS A 288 0.42 -32.10 -20.87
C LYS A 288 -0.39 -31.59 -22.05
N LYS A 289 -0.83 -32.47 -22.95
CA LYS A 289 -1.66 -32.17 -24.12
C LYS A 289 -2.74 -33.25 -24.25
N ASN A 290 -4.00 -32.85 -24.34
CA ASN A 290 -5.14 -33.76 -24.46
C ASN A 290 -5.18 -34.82 -23.33
N GLY A 291 -4.90 -34.41 -22.09
CA GLY A 291 -4.91 -35.32 -20.95
C GLY A 291 -3.66 -36.18 -20.77
N LYS A 292 -2.70 -36.17 -21.71
CA LYS A 292 -1.50 -37.01 -21.68
C LYS A 292 -0.21 -36.20 -21.62
N TRP A 293 0.85 -36.78 -21.09
CA TRP A 293 2.16 -36.14 -20.90
C TRP A 293 3.16 -36.54 -21.98
N GLY A 294 4.01 -35.59 -22.35
CA GLY A 294 5.10 -35.75 -23.30
C GLY A 294 6.21 -34.72 -23.08
N TRP A 295 7.36 -34.95 -23.70
CA TRP A 295 8.50 -34.03 -23.69
C TRP A 295 8.37 -33.00 -24.80
N VAL A 296 8.74 -31.75 -24.49
CA VAL A 296 8.86 -30.68 -25.49
C VAL A 296 10.22 -30.00 -25.36
N ASP A 297 10.78 -29.64 -26.49
CA ASP A 297 11.90 -28.73 -26.57
C ASP A 297 11.41 -27.31 -26.24
N TRP A 298 11.69 -26.84 -25.03
CA TRP A 298 11.30 -25.51 -24.58
C TRP A 298 11.89 -24.35 -25.41
N LYS A 299 12.94 -24.58 -26.21
CA LYS A 299 13.63 -23.56 -27.03
C LYS A 299 13.05 -23.50 -28.44
N THR A 300 12.50 -24.59 -28.96
CA THR A 300 11.97 -24.66 -30.34
C THR A 300 10.47 -24.91 -30.43
N GLY A 301 9.84 -25.44 -29.39
CA GLY A 301 8.46 -25.93 -29.44
C GLY A 301 8.30 -27.33 -30.01
N GLU A 302 9.38 -27.98 -30.43
CA GLU A 302 9.33 -29.33 -31.00
C GLU A 302 8.92 -30.37 -29.95
N GLU A 303 7.88 -31.15 -30.25
CA GLU A 303 7.49 -32.29 -29.43
C GLU A 303 8.55 -33.39 -29.54
N LYS A 304 9.20 -33.75 -28.43
CA LYS A 304 10.31 -34.70 -28.35
C LYS A 304 9.87 -36.11 -27.94
N SER A 305 8.60 -36.29 -27.61
CA SER A 305 8.00 -37.61 -27.41
C SER A 305 6.54 -37.61 -27.83
N GLU A 306 5.98 -38.81 -27.97
CA GLU A 306 4.52 -38.97 -28.01
C GLU A 306 3.89 -38.56 -26.68
N PHE A 307 2.63 -38.11 -26.75
CA PHE A 307 1.80 -37.75 -25.60
C PHE A 307 0.93 -38.95 -25.21
N SER A 308 1.53 -39.91 -24.51
CA SER A 308 0.88 -41.20 -24.20
C SER A 308 0.71 -41.49 -22.70
N PHE A 309 1.42 -40.74 -21.84
CA PHE A 309 1.50 -41.05 -20.41
C PHE A 309 0.42 -40.32 -19.60
N ASP A 310 -0.14 -40.97 -18.57
CA ASP A 310 -1.20 -40.37 -17.75
C ASP A 310 -0.64 -39.41 -16.70
N THR A 311 0.59 -39.68 -16.26
CA THR A 311 1.32 -38.89 -15.26
C THR A 311 2.70 -38.49 -15.76
N PRO A 312 3.26 -37.35 -15.32
CA PRO A 312 4.60 -36.95 -15.72
C PRO A 312 5.69 -37.83 -15.12
N GLU A 313 5.40 -38.62 -14.08
CA GLU A 313 6.33 -39.58 -13.46
C GLU A 313 6.55 -40.83 -14.33
N GLU A 314 5.61 -41.15 -15.23
CA GLU A 314 5.74 -42.27 -16.17
C GLU A 314 6.63 -41.96 -17.37
N LEU A 315 6.99 -40.69 -17.57
CA LEU A 315 7.81 -40.27 -18.70
C LEU A 315 9.20 -40.95 -18.64
N PRO A 316 9.66 -41.54 -19.76
CA PRO A 316 11.04 -42.01 -19.84
C PRO A 316 11.99 -40.82 -19.70
N PHE A 317 13.23 -41.11 -19.27
CA PHE A 317 14.27 -40.10 -19.22
C PHE A 317 14.39 -39.37 -20.58
N PRO A 318 14.49 -38.03 -20.62
CA PRO A 318 14.55 -37.29 -21.87
C PRO A 318 15.88 -37.59 -22.57
N LEU A 319 15.83 -38.32 -23.69
CA LEU A 319 17.02 -38.71 -24.45
C LEU A 319 17.55 -37.61 -25.39
N TYR A 320 16.93 -36.43 -25.38
CA TYR A 320 17.37 -35.28 -26.18
C TYR A 320 18.18 -34.33 -25.30
N THR A 321 19.26 -33.79 -25.86
CA THR A 321 20.04 -32.75 -25.21
C THR A 321 19.52 -31.38 -25.62
N GLN A 322 19.51 -30.44 -24.67
CA GLN A 322 19.09 -29.08 -24.94
C GLN A 322 20.18 -28.11 -24.48
N ASP A 323 20.72 -27.36 -25.44
CA ASP A 323 21.80 -26.41 -25.20
C ASP A 323 21.24 -24.99 -25.06
N TYR A 324 21.91 -24.21 -24.21
CA TYR A 324 21.58 -22.81 -23.94
C TYR A 324 21.65 -21.96 -25.20
#